data_AF-A0A176F2V3-F1
#
_entry.id   AF-A0A176F2V3-F1
#
_cell.length_a   1.000
_cell.length_b   1.000
_cell.length_c   1.000
_cell.angle_alpha   90.00
_cell.angle_beta   90.00
_cell.angle_gamma   90.00
#
_symmetry.space_group_name_H-M   'P 1'
#
loop_
_entity.id
_entity.type
_entity.pdbx_description
1 polymer ?
#
loop_
_entity_poly.entity_id
_entity_poly.type
_entity_poly.pdbx_seq_one_letter_code
_entity_poly.pdbx_strand_id
1 'polypeptide(L)' 'MDAIQTTEYARALYSAHGNKALAEAAQRMRDCEEAGKTDEAEDWKRIRLAISELRGPNQG' A
#
# COMPACT_ATOMS: atom_id res chain seq x y z
N MET A 1 3.84 -10.64 -3.42
CA MET A 1 3.20 -10.08 -4.64
C MET A 1 4.23 -9.58 -5.66
N ASP A 2 3.95 -9.59 -6.97
CA ASP A 2 4.83 -9.00 -8.00
C ASP A 2 4.69 -7.45 -8.07
N ALA A 3 5.71 -6.76 -8.60
CA ALA A 3 5.74 -5.30 -8.70
C ALA A 3 4.59 -4.71 -9.55
N ILE A 4 4.22 -5.38 -10.64
CA ILE A 4 3.10 -4.93 -11.49
C ILE A 4 1.77 -5.07 -10.74
N GLN A 5 1.55 -6.23 -10.12
CA GLN A 5 0.34 -6.48 -9.33
C GLN A 5 0.20 -5.52 -8.15
N THR A 6 1.32 -5.19 -7.50
CA THR A 6 1.38 -4.21 -6.42
C THR A 6 0.93 -2.83 -6.90
N THR A 7 1.47 -2.38 -8.03
CA THR A 7 1.18 -1.05 -8.59
C THR A 7 -0.27 -0.94 -9.06
N GLU A 8 -0.79 -2.00 -9.68
CA GLU A 8 -2.17 -2.07 -10.13
C GLU A 8 -3.15 -2.05 -8.96
N TYR A 9 -2.86 -2.83 -7.91
CA TYR A 9 -3.64 -2.84 -6.67
C TYR A 9 -3.58 -1.48 -5.95
N ALA A 10 -2.40 -0.89 -5.83
CA ALA A 10 -2.19 0.44 -5.26
C ALA A 10 -3.00 1.51 -6.01
N ARG A 11 -3.03 1.45 -7.34
CA ARG A 11 -3.80 2.37 -8.17
C ARG A 11 -5.29 2.18 -8.01
N ALA A 12 -5.77 0.94 -7.94
CA ALA A 12 -7.17 0.65 -7.68
C ALA A 12 -7.60 1.15 -6.29
N LEU A 13 -6.79 0.89 -5.26
CA LEU A 13 -7.05 1.33 -3.89
C LEU A 13 -7.04 2.86 -3.78
N TYR A 14 -6.05 3.52 -4.40
CA TYR A 14 -5.98 4.97 -4.45
C TYR A 14 -7.14 5.59 -5.24
N SER A 15 -7.56 4.98 -6.35
CA SER A 15 -8.70 5.45 -7.13
C SER A 15 -10.03 5.34 -6.35
N ALA A 16 -10.17 4.30 -5.50
CA ALA A 16 -11.40 4.07 -4.73
C ALA A 16 -11.44 4.88 -3.41
N HIS A 17 -10.30 4.98 -2.71
CA HIS A 17 -10.23 5.57 -1.37
C HIS A 17 -9.50 6.92 -1.32
N GLY A 18 -8.85 7.33 -2.41
CA GLY A 18 -8.06 8.56 -2.50
C GLY A 18 -6.98 8.62 -1.42
N ASN A 19 -6.95 9.74 -0.69
CA ASN A 19 -5.98 9.97 0.39
C ASN A 19 -6.08 8.96 1.54
N LYS A 20 -7.22 8.25 1.70
CA LYS A 20 -7.39 7.23 2.74
C LYS A 20 -6.67 5.92 2.41
N ALA A 21 -6.37 5.66 1.13
CA ALA A 21 -5.71 4.42 0.69
C ALA A 21 -4.37 4.17 1.40
N LEU A 22 -3.59 5.24 1.64
CA LEU A 22 -2.32 5.15 2.35
C LEU A 22 -2.51 4.75 3.83
N ALA A 23 -3.53 5.31 4.49
CA ALA A 23 -3.85 5.00 5.87
C ALA A 23 -4.36 3.56 6.02
N GLU A 24 -5.17 3.10 5.08
CA GLU A 24 -5.67 1.72 5.05
C GLU A 24 -4.55 0.71 4.79
N ALA A 25 -3.67 0.97 3.82
CA ALA A 25 -2.50 0.12 3.59
C ALA A 25 -1.58 0.07 4.82
N ALA A 26 -1.39 1.20 5.50
CA ALA A 26 -0.60 1.26 6.73
C ALA A 26 -1.26 0.52 7.91
N GLN A 27 -2.59 0.58 8.03
CA GLN A 27 -3.33 -0.15 9.06
C GLN A 27 -3.24 -1.66 8.82
N ARG A 28 -3.51 -2.10 7.59
CA ARG A 28 -3.43 -3.50 7.20
C ARG A 28 -2.04 -4.10 7.39
N MET A 29 -1.00 -3.33 7.09
CA MET A 29 0.39 -3.72 7.36
C MET A 29 0.58 -4.05 8.86
N ARG A 30 0.15 -3.15 9.75
CA ARG A 30 0.26 -3.35 11.21
C ARG A 30 -0.56 -4.55 11.68
N ASP A 31 -1.81 -4.67 11.21
CA ASP A 31 -2.67 -5.80 11.56
C ASP A 31 -2.04 -7.13 11.13
N CYS A 32 -1.35 -7.17 9.98
CA CYS A 32 -0.63 -8.34 9.51
C CYS A 32 0.62 -8.63 10.36
N GLU A 33 1.36 -7.60 10.76
CA GLU A 33 2.51 -7.75 11.68
C GLU A 33 2.07 -8.30 13.04
N GLU A 34 0.98 -7.78 13.61
CA GLU A 34 0.40 -8.26 14.88
C GLU A 34 -0.14 -9.70 14.76
N ALA A 35 -0.69 -10.05 13.59
CA ALA A 35 -1.15 -11.41 13.30
C ALA A 35 0.00 -12.39 12.97
N GLY A 36 1.26 -11.94 12.94
CA GLY A 36 2.42 -12.77 12.58
C GLY A 36 2.50 -13.11 11.09
N LYS A 37 1.73 -12.39 10.24
CA LYS A 37 1.68 -12.57 8.79
C LYS A 37 2.69 -11.66 8.09
N THR A 38 3.97 -12.00 8.23
CA THR A 38 5.08 -11.21 7.68
C THR A 38 5.03 -11.05 6.16
N ASP A 39 4.63 -12.08 5.42
CA ASP A 39 4.52 -12.01 3.94
C ASP A 39 3.44 -11.01 3.49
N GLU A 40 2.27 -11.08 4.14
CA GLU A 40 1.13 -10.18 3.90
C GLU A 40 1.51 -8.74 4.30
N ALA A 41 2.23 -8.55 5.41
CA ALA A 41 2.75 -7.25 5.84
C ALA A 41 3.75 -6.64 4.83
N GLU A 42 4.63 -7.47 4.26
CA GLU A 42 5.54 -7.01 3.21
C GLU A 42 4.79 -6.56 1.95
N ASP A 43 3.73 -7.29 1.55
CA ASP A 43 2.90 -6.90 0.42
C ASP A 43 2.17 -5.57 0.68
N TRP A 44 1.62 -5.36 1.88
CA TRP A 44 1.04 -4.08 2.27
C TRP A 44 2.06 -2.94 2.28
N LYS A 45 3.31 -3.21 2.67
CA LYS A 45 4.42 -2.25 2.60
C LYS A 45 4.72 -1.85 1.15
N ARG A 46 4.77 -2.80 0.22
CA ARG A 46 4.96 -2.55 -1.22
C ARG A 46 3.80 -1.73 -1.79
N ILE A 47 2.55 -2.07 -1.46
CA ILE A 47 1.34 -1.33 -1.87
C ILE A 47 1.40 0.12 -1.36
N ARG A 48 1.77 0.33 -0.09
CA ARG A 48 1.88 1.66 0.52
C ARG A 48 2.92 2.54 -0.19
N LEU A 49 4.06 1.98 -0.56
CA LEU A 49 5.09 2.67 -1.34
C LEU A 49 4.54 3.11 -2.69
N ALA A 50 3.92 2.18 -3.44
CA ALA A 50 3.31 2.49 -4.74
C ALA A 50 2.22 3.56 -4.63
N ILE A 51 1.36 3.54 -3.60
CA ILE A 51 0.37 4.60 -3.34
C ILE A 51 1.05 5.95 -3.10
N SER A 52 2.17 5.97 -2.37
CA SER A 52 2.92 7.19 -2.13
C SER A 52 3.55 7.74 -3.41
N GLU A 53 4.02 6.88 -4.30
CA GLU A 53 4.54 7.25 -5.63
C GLU A 53 3.43 7.78 -6.55
N LEU A 54 2.23 7.19 -6.50
CA LEU A 54 1.05 7.63 -7.27
C LEU A 54 0.56 9.04 -6.88
N ARG A 55 0.73 9.43 -5.61
CA ARG A 55 0.47 10.79 -5.13
C ARG A 55 1.45 11.81 -5.74
N GLY A 56 2.52 11.33 -6.37
CA GLY A 56 3.50 12.10 -7.10
C GLY A 56 4.72 12.48 -6.25
N PRO A 57 5.90 12.67 -6.88
CA PRO A 57 7.13 13.14 -6.23
C PRO A 57 7.13 14.62 -5.79
N ASN A 58 5.97 15.28 -5.64
CA ASN A 58 5.87 16.70 -5.27
C ASN A 58 5.95 16.94 -3.74
N GLN A 59 6.84 16.23 -3.06
CA GLN A 59 7.37 16.58 -1.74
C GLN A 59 8.89 16.36 -1.78
N GLY A 60 9.56 17.14 -2.64
CA GLY A 60 11.00 17.26 -2.75
C GLY A 60 11.32 18.66 -3.23
#